data_AF-A0A285TQ35-F1
#
_entry.id   AF-A0A285TQ35-F1
#
_cell.length_a   1.000
_cell.length_b   1.000
_cell.length_c   1.000
_cell.angle_alpha   90.00
_cell.angle_beta   90.00
_cell.angle_gamma   90.00
#
_symmetry.space_group_name_H-M   'P 1'
#
loop_
_entity.id
_entity.type
_entity.pdbx_description
1 polymer ?
#
loop_
_entity_poly.entity_id
_entity_poly.type
_entity_poly.pdbx_seq_one_letter_code
_entity_poly.pdbx_strand_id
1 'polypeptide(L)' 'DMDDATAGKTPIVFGDFASGYTIADHTGFSIMRDDYTGAANGIVKLHARRRVGGRVTLGEALAKLKLAA' A
#
# COMPACT_ATOMS: atom_id res chain seq x y z
N ASP A 1 5.32 -3.00 7.67
CA ASP A 1 4.56 -1.88 8.26
C ASP A 1 3.63 -2.32 9.39
N MET A 2 3.80 -3.53 9.94
CA MET A 2 3.16 -3.88 11.21
C MET A 2 4.02 -3.35 12.35
N ASP A 3 3.38 -3.02 13.47
CA ASP A 3 4.04 -2.55 14.69
C ASP A 3 5.04 -3.60 15.21
N ASP A 4 6.07 -3.14 15.93
CA ASP A 4 7.01 -4.01 16.65
C ASP A 4 6.33 -4.75 17.82
N ALA A 5 6.92 -5.88 18.22
CA ALA A 5 6.42 -6.78 19.25
C ALA A 5 6.49 -6.19 20.67
N THR A 6 5.62 -5.22 20.94
CA THR A 6 5.51 -4.50 22.22
C THR A 6 4.13 -4.68 22.83
N ALA A 7 4.04 -4.53 24.16
CA ALA A 7 2.81 -4.75 24.93
C ALA A 7 1.63 -3.92 24.38
N GLY A 8 0.47 -4.57 24.23
CA GLY A 8 -0.75 -3.94 23.71
C GLY A 8 -0.79 -3.72 22.19
N LYS A 9 0.30 -3.97 21.45
CA LYS A 9 0.34 -3.89 19.99
C LYS A 9 -0.12 -5.20 19.33
N THR A 10 -0.40 -5.12 18.03
CA THR A 10 -0.81 -6.26 17.22
C THR A 10 0.22 -6.45 16.11
N PRO A 11 1.36 -7.08 16.37
CA PRO A 11 2.45 -7.19 15.38
C PRO A 11 2.20 -8.28 14.33
N ILE A 12 1.31 -9.25 14.62
CA ILE A 12 1.11 -10.43 13.77
C ILE A 12 -0.33 -10.51 13.28
N VAL A 13 -0.50 -10.71 11.97
CA VAL A 13 -1.75 -11.13 11.33
C VAL A 13 -1.49 -12.47 10.65
N PHE A 14 -2.33 -13.46 10.93
CA PHE A 14 -2.22 -14.81 10.36
C PHE A 14 -3.54 -15.20 9.69
N GLY A 15 -3.45 -15.81 8.52
CA GLY A 15 -4.62 -16.22 7.76
C GLY A 15 -4.37 -16.29 6.25
N ASP A 16 -5.44 -16.55 5.50
CA ASP A 16 -5.39 -16.55 4.04
C ASP A 16 -5.64 -15.14 3.49
N PHE A 17 -4.56 -14.47 3.09
CA PHE A 17 -4.64 -13.13 2.51
C PHE A 17 -5.19 -13.12 1.09
N ALA A 18 -5.11 -14.23 0.34
CA ALA A 18 -5.62 -14.29 -1.02
C ALA A 18 -7.15 -14.18 -1.05
N SER A 19 -7.83 -14.78 -0.07
CA SER A 19 -9.27 -14.65 0.12
C SER A 19 -9.67 -13.49 1.04
N GLY A 20 -8.82 -13.17 2.03
CA GLY A 20 -9.11 -12.18 3.06
C GLY A 20 -8.92 -10.72 2.63
N TYR A 21 -8.04 -10.43 1.69
CA TYR A 21 -7.71 -9.06 1.28
C TYR A 21 -7.57 -8.92 -0.23
N THR A 22 -8.42 -8.11 -0.85
CA THR A 22 -8.37 -7.86 -2.29
C THR A 22 -7.65 -6.55 -2.58
N ILE A 23 -6.68 -6.63 -3.48
CA ILE A 23 -5.98 -5.48 -4.05
C ILE A 23 -6.51 -5.28 -5.47
N ALA A 24 -7.08 -4.11 -5.74
CA ALA A 24 -7.53 -3.71 -7.07
C ALA A 24 -6.56 -2.68 -7.66
N ASP A 25 -5.97 -2.99 -8.81
CA ASP A 25 -5.21 -2.01 -9.60
C ASP A 25 -6.15 -1.34 -10.61
N HIS A 26 -6.38 -0.04 -10.46
CA HIS A 26 -7.30 0.72 -11.31
C HIS A 26 -6.59 1.37 -12.49
N THR A 27 -5.37 1.84 -12.26
CA THR A 27 -4.53 2.41 -13.29
C THR A 27 -3.11 2.05 -12.93
N GLY A 28 -2.53 1.20 -13.78
CA GLY A 28 -1.15 0.74 -13.63
C GLY A 28 -0.15 1.89 -13.59
N PHE A 29 1.12 1.52 -13.48
CA PHE A 29 2.18 2.51 -13.37
C PHE A 29 2.34 3.30 -14.69
N SER A 30 2.12 4.61 -14.63
CA SER A 30 2.33 5.51 -15.78
C SER A 30 3.40 6.53 -15.46
N ILE A 31 4.33 6.71 -16.39
CA ILE A 31 5.41 7.69 -16.31
C ILE A 31 5.17 8.74 -17.40
N MET A 32 5.19 10.01 -17.02
CA MET A 32 5.17 11.15 -17.93
C MET A 32 6.44 11.97 -17.71
N ARG A 33 7.18 12.20 -18.80
CA ARG A 33 8.21 13.24 -18.84
C ARG A 33 7.53 14.56 -19.17
N ASP A 34 7.73 15.53 -18.31
CA ASP A 34 7.37 16.92 -18.54
C ASP A 34 8.64 17.72 -18.79
N ASP A 35 8.87 18.00 -20.07
CA ASP A 35 10.02 18.74 -20.57
C ASP A 35 9.77 20.27 -20.56
N TYR A 36 8.56 20.72 -20.23
CA TYR A 36 8.15 22.12 -20.41
C TYR A 36 8.06 22.89 -19.10
N THR A 37 7.45 22.34 -18.06
CA THR A 37 7.20 23.07 -16.80
C THR A 37 8.48 23.30 -15.97
N GLY A 38 9.57 22.60 -16.30
CA GLY A 38 10.90 22.82 -15.71
C GLY A 38 11.91 23.45 -16.67
N ALA A 39 11.52 23.72 -17.91
CA ALA A 39 12.43 24.10 -19.00
C ALA A 39 13.23 25.38 -18.70
N ALA A 40 12.59 26.40 -18.13
CA ALA A 40 13.24 27.66 -17.78
C ALA A 40 14.39 27.50 -16.77
N ASN A 41 14.36 26.43 -15.98
CA ASN A 41 15.40 26.09 -15.00
C ASN A 41 16.32 24.95 -15.48
N GLY A 42 16.18 24.51 -16.74
CA GLY A 42 16.95 23.40 -17.30
C GLY A 42 16.62 22.01 -16.71
N ILE A 43 15.43 21.84 -16.13
CA ILE A 43 15.03 20.61 -15.43
C ILE A 43 13.94 19.87 -16.22
N VAL A 44 14.11 18.55 -16.38
CA VAL A 44 13.05 17.63 -16.85
C VAL A 44 12.34 17.05 -15.64
N LYS A 45 11.02 17.21 -15.56
CA LYS A 45 10.22 16.66 -14.45
C LYS A 45 9.69 15.28 -14.81
N LEU A 46 9.86 14.33 -13.90
CA LEU A 46 9.30 12.98 -14.03
C LEU A 46 8.07 12.85 -13.14
N HIS A 47 6.90 12.76 -13.77
CA HIS A 47 5.65 12.51 -13.10
C HIS A 47 5.31 11.02 -13.21
N ALA A 48 5.47 10.30 -12.11
CA ALA A 48 5.04 8.92 -11.99
C ALA A 48 3.77 8.86 -11.14
N ARG A 49 2.75 8.16 -11.63
CA ARG A 49 1.55 7.84 -10.83
C ARG A 49 1.18 6.37 -10.97
N ARG A 50 0.65 5.82 -9.89
CA ARG A 50 -0.05 4.53 -9.85
C ARG A 50 -1.28 4.70 -8.99
N ARG A 51 -2.40 4.13 -9.40
CA ARG A 51 -3.64 4.17 -8.62
C ARG A 51 -4.06 2.75 -8.26
N VAL A 52 -3.78 2.39 -7.02
CA VAL A 52 -4.15 1.11 -6.40
C VAL A 52 -5.16 1.35 -5.28
N GLY A 53 -6.06 0.41 -5.08
CA GLY A 53 -6.96 0.35 -3.93
C GLY A 53 -6.91 -1.04 -3.30
N GLY A 54 -7.26 -1.14 -2.02
CA GLY A 54 -7.30 -2.41 -1.31
C GLY A 54 -8.39 -2.42 -0.26
N ARG A 55 -9.02 -3.58 -0.05
CA ARG A 55 -10.04 -3.76 0.99
C ARG A 55 -10.04 -5.19 1.52
N VAL A 56 -10.38 -5.34 2.80
CA VAL A 56 -10.71 -6.63 3.40
C VAL A 56 -12.00 -7.16 2.77
N THR A 57 -11.92 -8.34 2.16
CA THR A 57 -13.07 -9.02 1.54
C THR A 57 -13.70 -10.02 2.50
N LEU A 58 -12.88 -10.87 3.13
CA LEU A 58 -13.32 -11.86 4.11
C LEU A 58 -12.53 -11.65 5.40
N GLY A 59 -13.15 -10.96 6.37
CA GLY A 59 -12.50 -10.67 7.66
C GLY A 59 -12.22 -11.92 8.48
N GLU A 60 -13.05 -12.96 8.31
CA GLU A 60 -12.94 -14.26 9.00
C GLU A 60 -11.67 -15.02 8.60
N ALA A 61 -11.17 -14.79 7.38
CA ALA A 61 -9.98 -15.43 6.87
C ALA A 61 -8.70 -14.90 7.53
N LEU A 62 -8.77 -13.82 8.32
CA LEU A 62 -7.63 -13.15 8.93
C LEU A 62 -7.80 -13.01 10.44
N ALA A 63 -6.89 -13.62 11.20
CA ALA A 63 -6.79 -13.49 12.64
C ALA A 63 -5.64 -12.54 13.02
N LYS A 64 -5.87 -11.71 14.05
CA LYS A 64 -4.90 -10.74 14.58
C LYS A 64 -4.43 -11.18 15.96
N LEU A 65 -3.11 -11.22 16.19
CA LEU A 65 -2.54 -11.50 17.50
C LEU A 65 -2.21 -10.20 18.22
N LYS A 66 -2.99 -9.88 19.25
CA LYS A 66 -2.69 -8.78 20.17
C LYS A 66 -1.80 -9.29 21.30
N LEU A 67 -0.66 -8.63 21.52
CA LEU A 67 0.19 -8.91 22.66
C LEU A 67 -0.49 -8.41 23.95
N ALA A 68 -0.43 -9.23 25.00
CA ALA A 68 -0.90 -8.86 26.32
C ALA A 68 -0.19 -7.57 26.79
N ALA A 69 -0.89 -6.81 27.62
CA ALA A 69 -0.33 -5.62 28.27
C ALA A 69 0.65 -6.03 29.37
#